data_AF-A0A1U7S8V5-F1
#
_entry.id   AF-A0A1U7S8V5-F1
#
_cell.length_a   1.000
_cell.length_b   1.000
_cell.length_c   1.000
_cell.angle_alpha   90.00
_cell.angle_beta   90.00
_cell.angle_gamma   90.00
#
_symmetry.space_group_name_H-M   'P 1'
#
loop_
_entity.id
_entity.type
_entity.pdbx_description
1 polymer ?
#
loop_
_entity_poly.entity_id
_entity_poly.type
_entity_poly.pdbx_seq_one_letter_code
_entity_poly.pdbx_strand_id
1 'polypeptide(L)'
;MLGSAGRHPASCPAARRDDYDREMKQAKEKVKKRHTPTPPRPRKPDQQVYHPRRRSQPDPSYSLDYEGSSESSSSPEPDPRGPELFCLEFEADSGDVTAVIVHQDDSPEEVAQQVCAHSPLEPVLRQALCQRVREELHKRQARP
;
A
#
# COMPACT_ATOMS: atom_id res chain seq x y z
N MET A 1 -28.43 64.11 -49.87
CA MET A 1 -27.75 64.42 -48.60
C MET A 1 -28.38 63.46 -47.58
N LEU A 2 -27.76 62.42 -47.03
CA LEU A 2 -26.36 62.11 -46.70
C LEU A 2 -26.16 60.59 -46.81
N GLY A 3 -24.98 60.16 -47.25
CA GLY A 3 -24.61 58.76 -47.40
C GLY A 3 -23.73 58.23 -46.27
N SER A 4 -23.81 56.91 -46.12
CA SER A 4 -22.81 55.94 -45.66
C SER A 4 -22.40 55.84 -44.19
N ALA A 5 -22.51 54.59 -43.74
CA ALA A 5 -22.12 54.01 -42.48
C ALA A 5 -20.59 53.95 -42.28
N GLY A 6 -20.17 53.95 -41.01
CA GLY A 6 -18.83 53.55 -40.59
C GLY A 6 -18.92 52.72 -39.32
N ARG A 7 -19.01 51.39 -39.45
CA ARG A 7 -18.73 50.45 -38.36
C ARG A 7 -17.24 50.51 -38.05
N HIS A 8 -16.87 50.92 -36.85
CA HIS A 8 -15.51 50.71 -36.34
C HIS A 8 -15.32 49.22 -36.02
N PRO A 9 -14.24 48.57 -36.53
CA PRO A 9 -13.94 47.21 -36.11
C PRO A 9 -13.45 47.19 -34.66
N ALA A 10 -13.96 46.22 -33.90
CA ALA A 10 -13.55 45.92 -32.54
C ALA A 10 -12.05 45.60 -32.47
N SER A 11 -11.31 46.38 -31.67
CA SER A 11 -9.95 46.04 -31.24
C SER A 11 -10.05 45.09 -30.05
N CYS A 12 -10.05 43.78 -30.30
CA CYS A 12 -9.98 42.76 -29.27
C CYS A 12 -8.56 42.71 -28.67
N PRO A 13 -8.36 42.75 -27.34
CA PRO A 13 -7.04 42.71 -26.70
C PRO A 13 -6.46 41.28 -26.62
N ALA A 14 -6.51 40.52 -27.72
CA ALA A 14 -6.02 39.13 -27.76
C ALA A 14 -4.47 39.04 -27.81
N ALA A 15 -3.78 40.10 -28.23
CA ALA A 15 -2.33 40.05 -28.45
C ALA A 15 -1.47 40.02 -27.17
N ARG A 16 -2.03 40.35 -25.99
CA ARG A 16 -1.25 40.46 -24.74
C ARG A 16 -1.16 39.17 -23.92
N ARG A 17 -1.95 38.14 -24.26
CA ARG A 17 -1.91 36.82 -23.58
C ARG A 17 -0.91 35.86 -24.22
N ASP A 18 -0.67 35.99 -25.52
CA ASP A 18 0.16 35.04 -26.28
C ASP A 18 1.66 35.17 -26.00
N ASP A 19 2.13 36.36 -25.65
CA ASP A 19 3.55 36.60 -25.37
C ASP A 19 4.01 35.91 -24.07
N TYR A 20 3.18 35.96 -23.02
CA TYR A 20 3.48 35.30 -21.74
C TYR A 20 3.56 33.78 -21.88
N ASP A 21 2.60 33.20 -22.61
CA ASP A 21 2.56 31.75 -22.87
C ASP A 21 3.74 31.30 -23.74
N ARG A 22 4.16 32.13 -24.69
CA ARG A 22 5.31 31.86 -25.55
C ARG A 22 6.62 31.89 -24.75
N GLU A 23 6.80 32.86 -23.86
CA GLU A 23 7.99 32.94 -22.99
C GLU A 23 8.06 31.77 -22.01
N MET A 24 6.93 31.41 -21.38
CA MET A 24 6.85 30.27 -20.46
C MET A 24 7.19 28.94 -21.13
N LYS A 25 6.74 28.73 -22.37
CA LYS A 25 7.10 27.53 -23.16
C LYS A 25 8.60 27.48 -23.47
N GLN A 26 9.20 28.59 -23.91
CA GLN A 26 10.63 28.64 -24.20
C GLN A 26 11.49 28.42 -22.95
N ALA A 27 11.09 28.96 -21.79
CA ALA A 27 11.81 28.76 -20.54
C ALA A 27 11.83 27.29 -20.10
N LYS A 28 10.69 26.59 -20.21
CA LYS A 28 10.60 25.16 -19.84
C LYS A 28 11.35 24.24 -20.81
N GLU A 29 11.45 24.60 -22.08
CA GLU A 29 12.16 23.82 -23.10
C GLU A 29 13.68 23.84 -22.88
N LYS A 30 14.24 25.01 -22.52
CA LYS A 30 15.68 25.19 -22.23
C LYS A 30 16.19 24.36 -21.04
N VAL A 31 15.30 23.99 -20.12
CA VAL A 31 15.65 23.20 -18.92
C VAL A 31 15.70 21.70 -19.20
N LYS A 32 15.14 21.22 -20.33
CA LYS A 32 14.85 19.79 -20.53
C LYS A 32 15.91 19.02 -21.34
N LYS A 33 17.19 19.43 -21.26
CA LYS A 33 18.30 18.61 -21.76
C LYS A 33 19.30 18.35 -20.65
N ARG A 34 19.04 17.30 -19.85
CA ARG A 34 20.11 16.67 -19.08
C ARG A 34 21.03 15.99 -20.10
N HIS A 35 22.24 16.51 -20.26
CA HIS A 35 23.27 15.95 -21.14
C HIS A 35 23.92 14.67 -20.58
N THR A 36 23.58 14.25 -19.37
CA THR A 36 24.09 13.02 -18.78
C THR A 36 23.19 11.85 -19.19
N PRO A 37 23.71 10.81 -19.87
CA PRO A 37 22.95 9.60 -20.08
C PRO A 37 22.63 9.01 -18.70
N THR A 38 21.36 8.65 -18.49
CA THR A 38 20.94 7.94 -17.28
C THR A 38 21.78 6.67 -17.19
N PRO A 39 22.51 6.42 -16.08
CA PRO A 39 23.31 5.21 -15.96
C PRO A 39 22.40 3.99 -16.16
N PRO A 40 22.85 2.97 -16.91
CA PRO A 40 22.05 1.79 -17.12
C PRO A 40 21.72 1.18 -15.76
N ARG A 41 20.44 0.93 -15.51
CA ARG A 41 20.04 0.19 -14.32
C ARG A 41 20.72 -1.18 -14.36
N PRO A 42 21.27 -1.67 -13.24
CA PRO A 42 21.76 -3.04 -13.17
C PRO A 42 20.66 -3.99 -13.66
N ARG A 43 21.03 -4.93 -14.52
CA ARG A 43 20.08 -5.97 -14.94
C ARG A 43 19.70 -6.77 -13.71
N LYS A 44 18.42 -7.10 -13.59
CA LYS A 44 17.98 -8.08 -12.60
C LYS A 44 18.76 -9.38 -12.88
N PRO A 45 19.32 -10.03 -11.85
CA PRO A 45 19.95 -11.33 -12.05
C PRO A 45 18.95 -12.27 -12.71
N ASP A 46 19.44 -13.16 -13.57
CA ASP A 46 18.58 -14.16 -14.19
C ASP A 46 17.85 -14.94 -13.09
N GLN A 47 16.53 -15.02 -13.25
CA GLN A 47 15.70 -15.79 -12.33
C GLN A 47 16.11 -17.26 -12.48
N GLN A 48 16.73 -17.82 -11.43
CA GLN A 48 17.03 -19.24 -11.41
C GLN A 48 15.71 -20.01 -11.49
N VAL A 49 15.50 -20.71 -12.60
CA VAL A 49 14.37 -21.61 -12.80
C VAL A 49 14.76 -22.95 -12.20
N TYR A 50 13.94 -23.45 -11.28
CA TYR A 50 14.16 -24.78 -10.70
C TYR A 50 14.15 -25.84 -11.81
N HIS A 51 15.28 -26.54 -11.96
CA HIS A 51 15.39 -27.70 -12.83
C HIS A 51 15.31 -28.96 -11.95
N PRO A 52 14.15 -29.64 -11.87
CA PRO A 52 14.02 -30.84 -11.06
C PRO A 52 15.03 -31.88 -11.53
N ARG A 53 15.89 -32.34 -10.60
CA ARG A 53 16.84 -33.42 -10.84
C ARG A 53 16.06 -34.64 -11.32
N ARG A 54 16.31 -35.08 -12.56
CA ARG A 54 15.86 -36.41 -12.98
C ARG A 54 16.61 -37.43 -12.13
N ARG A 55 15.83 -38.26 -11.44
CA ARG A 55 16.25 -39.26 -10.46
C ARG A 55 17.05 -40.37 -11.16
N SER A 56 18.34 -40.15 -11.42
CA SER A 56 19.31 -41.23 -11.63
C SER A 56 19.93 -41.58 -10.28
N GLN A 57 19.90 -42.88 -10.00
CA GLN A 57 20.31 -43.63 -8.81
C GLN A 57 21.43 -43.01 -7.92
N PRO A 58 21.36 -43.18 -6.59
CA PRO A 58 22.37 -42.64 -5.66
C PRO A 58 23.66 -43.48 -5.68
N ASP A 59 24.78 -42.81 -5.96
CA ASP A 59 26.13 -43.29 -5.66
C ASP A 59 26.56 -42.70 -4.29
N PRO A 60 27.00 -43.50 -3.31
CA PRO A 60 27.29 -43.02 -1.96
C PRO A 60 28.78 -42.67 -1.86
N SER A 61 29.13 -41.40 -2.02
CA SER A 61 30.44 -40.93 -1.56
C SER A 61 30.40 -39.45 -1.18
N TYR A 62 31.16 -39.14 -0.12
CA TYR A 62 31.52 -37.83 0.44
C TYR A 62 30.37 -37.02 1.07
N SER A 63 30.16 -37.20 2.38
CA SER A 63 30.77 -36.46 3.50
C SER A 63 30.11 -35.10 3.73
N LEU A 64 29.41 -35.06 4.87
CA LEU A 64 28.58 -34.02 5.43
C LEU A 64 29.39 -32.91 6.09
N ASP A 65 29.20 -31.68 5.63
CA ASP A 65 29.25 -30.45 6.43
C ASP A 65 27.98 -29.64 6.14
N TYR A 66 26.86 -30.15 6.65
CA TYR A 66 25.58 -29.46 6.67
C TYR A 66 25.51 -28.65 7.96
N GLU A 67 25.97 -27.41 7.94
CA GLU A 67 25.51 -26.42 8.91
C GLU A 67 24.12 -25.95 8.46
N GLY A 68 23.14 -26.76 8.84
CA GLY A 68 21.73 -26.45 8.68
C GLY A 68 21.34 -25.33 9.63
N SER A 69 21.54 -24.10 9.22
CA SER A 69 20.80 -22.98 9.81
C SER A 69 19.42 -22.95 9.15
N SER A 70 18.51 -23.64 9.81
CA SER A 70 17.10 -23.82 9.50
C SER A 70 16.43 -22.48 9.16
N GLU A 71 16.11 -22.29 7.89
CA GLU A 71 14.96 -21.46 7.55
C GLU A 71 13.75 -22.12 8.21
N SER A 72 13.28 -21.52 9.31
CA SER A 72 11.99 -21.85 9.92
C SER A 72 10.91 -21.69 8.87
N SER A 73 10.62 -22.76 8.15
CA SER A 73 9.34 -22.96 7.47
C SER A 73 8.31 -23.16 8.57
N SER A 74 7.91 -22.05 9.20
CA SER A 74 6.70 -22.03 9.99
C SER A 74 5.56 -22.13 8.99
N SER A 75 5.16 -23.36 8.65
CA SER A 75 3.77 -23.59 8.28
C SER A 75 2.94 -22.87 9.33
N PRO A 76 1.95 -22.04 8.94
CA PRO A 76 0.97 -21.62 9.91
C PRO A 76 0.33 -22.93 10.40
N GLU A 77 0.68 -23.34 11.63
CA GLU A 77 -0.25 -24.17 12.37
C GLU A 77 -1.58 -23.43 12.28
N PRO A 78 -2.68 -24.10 11.88
CA PRO A 78 -3.96 -23.43 11.82
C PRO A 78 -4.20 -22.79 13.19
N ASP A 79 -4.24 -21.46 13.24
CA ASP A 79 -4.51 -20.77 14.48
C ASP A 79 -5.87 -21.31 14.98
N PRO A 80 -5.98 -21.73 16.25
CA PRO A 80 -7.23 -22.26 16.77
C PRO A 80 -8.41 -21.27 16.65
N ARG A 81 -8.14 -19.99 16.36
CA ARG A 81 -9.14 -18.91 16.16
C ARG A 81 -9.59 -18.74 14.71
N GLY A 82 -9.09 -19.57 13.80
CA GLY A 82 -9.44 -19.55 12.39
C GLY A 82 -8.67 -18.52 11.56
N PRO A 83 -9.12 -18.23 10.33
CA PRO A 83 -8.44 -17.30 9.43
C PRO A 83 -8.39 -15.87 9.97
N GLU A 84 -7.27 -15.19 9.78
CA GLU A 84 -7.13 -13.75 10.05
C GLU A 84 -8.07 -12.93 9.13
N LEU A 85 -8.86 -12.03 9.71
CA LEU A 85 -9.77 -11.16 8.97
C LEU A 85 -9.21 -9.74 8.78
N PHE A 86 -8.66 -9.15 9.85
CA PHE A 86 -8.11 -7.78 9.83
C PHE A 86 -7.21 -7.46 11.01
N CYS A 87 -6.37 -6.43 10.83
CA CYS A 87 -5.66 -5.78 11.93
C CYS A 87 -6.48 -4.59 12.44
N LEU A 88 -6.85 -4.60 13.72
CA LEU A 88 -7.45 -3.48 14.43
C LEU A 88 -6.34 -2.64 15.04
N GLU A 89 -6.27 -1.37 14.66
CA GLU A 89 -5.36 -0.39 15.27
C GLU A 89 -6.18 0.62 16.08
N PHE A 90 -5.84 0.76 17.36
CA PHE A 90 -6.47 1.71 18.28
C PHE A 90 -5.41 2.69 18.78
N GLU A 91 -5.62 3.98 18.53
CA GLU A 91 -4.80 5.07 19.06
C GLU A 91 -5.47 5.65 20.30
N ALA A 92 -4.76 5.60 21.43
CA ALA A 92 -5.22 6.19 22.68
C ALA A 92 -4.97 7.70 22.71
N ASP A 93 -5.58 8.40 23.68
CA ASP A 93 -5.34 9.84 23.89
C ASP A 93 -3.88 10.16 24.26
N SER A 94 -3.12 9.17 24.74
CA SER A 94 -1.68 9.27 24.96
C SER A 94 -0.84 9.28 23.67
N GLY A 95 -1.45 8.92 22.54
CA GLY A 95 -0.79 8.65 21.26
C GLY A 95 -0.25 7.22 21.13
N ASP A 96 -0.48 6.36 22.12
CA ASP A 96 -0.08 4.95 22.04
C ASP A 96 -1.00 4.18 21.08
N VAL A 97 -0.41 3.44 20.15
CA VAL A 97 -1.16 2.62 19.18
C VAL A 97 -1.11 1.16 19.60
N THR A 98 -2.29 0.58 19.85
CA THR A 98 -2.48 -0.85 20.11
C THR A 98 -2.96 -1.54 18.84
N ALA A 99 -2.20 -2.51 18.34
CA ALA A 99 -2.57 -3.32 17.19
C ALA A 99 -3.00 -4.73 17.63
N VAL A 100 -4.16 -5.21 17.14
CA VAL A 100 -4.72 -6.53 17.42
C VAL A 100 -5.12 -7.21 16.12
N ILE A 101 -4.60 -8.42 15.88
CA ILE A 101 -5.05 -9.25 14.76
C ILE A 101 -6.36 -9.93 15.18
N VAL A 102 -7.41 -9.71 14.38
CA VAL A 102 -8.76 -10.26 14.60
C VAL A 102 -8.99 -11.40 13.62
N HIS A 103 -9.40 -12.54 14.17
CA HIS A 103 -9.70 -13.77 13.45
C HIS A 103 -11.20 -13.97 13.27
N GLN A 104 -11.56 -14.98 12.48
CA GLN A 104 -12.95 -15.30 12.18
C GLN A 104 -13.78 -15.71 13.40
N ASP A 105 -13.18 -16.47 14.32
CA ASP A 105 -13.87 -17.03 15.49
C ASP A 105 -13.70 -16.16 16.75
N ASP A 106 -12.97 -15.04 16.67
CA ASP A 106 -12.81 -14.11 17.79
C ASP A 106 -14.15 -13.44 18.15
N SER A 107 -14.45 -13.31 19.44
CA SER A 107 -15.62 -12.56 19.90
C SER A 107 -15.32 -11.05 19.98
N PRO A 108 -16.26 -10.17 19.58
CA PRO A 108 -16.03 -8.73 19.63
C PRO A 108 -15.79 -8.21 21.05
N GLU A 109 -16.36 -8.88 22.05
CA GLU A 109 -16.14 -8.60 23.47
C GLU A 109 -14.69 -8.89 23.90
N GLU A 110 -14.11 -10.02 23.48
CA GLU A 110 -12.72 -10.38 23.77
C GLU A 110 -11.74 -9.42 23.09
N VAL A 111 -11.98 -9.06 21.82
CA VAL A 111 -11.15 -8.09 21.10
C VAL A 111 -11.14 -6.74 21.81
N ALA A 112 -12.31 -6.25 22.24
CA ALA A 112 -12.40 -5.01 22.99
C ALA A 112 -11.71 -5.11 24.36
N GLN A 113 -11.79 -6.25 25.04
CA GLN A 113 -11.10 -6.49 26.29
C GLN A 113 -9.57 -6.53 26.11
N GLN A 114 -9.08 -7.09 25.01
CA GLN A 114 -7.66 -7.10 24.67
C GLN A 114 -7.15 -5.67 24.47
N VAL A 115 -7.89 -4.81 23.77
CA VAL A 115 -7.55 -3.39 23.64
C VAL A 115 -7.58 -2.69 25.02
N CYS A 116 -8.58 -2.99 25.87
CA CYS A 116 -8.68 -2.43 27.22
C CYS A 116 -7.52 -2.83 28.14
N ALA A 117 -6.89 -3.98 27.90
CA ALA A 117 -5.73 -4.43 28.66
C ALA A 117 -4.48 -3.58 28.38
N HIS A 118 -4.39 -2.98 27.19
CA HIS A 118 -3.28 -2.10 26.80
C HIS A 118 -3.60 -0.62 27.03
N SER A 119 -4.83 -0.20 26.73
CA SER A 119 -5.31 1.17 26.91
C SER A 119 -6.65 1.14 27.65
N PRO A 120 -6.71 1.57 28.93
CA PRO A 120 -7.97 1.57 29.67
C PRO A 120 -8.99 2.50 28.99
N LEU A 121 -10.08 1.92 28.47
CA LEU A 121 -11.14 2.66 27.78
C LEU A 121 -12.33 2.92 28.70
N GLU A 122 -12.93 4.10 28.56
CA GLU A 122 -14.23 4.41 29.16
C GLU A 122 -15.31 3.40 28.72
N PRO A 123 -16.30 3.08 29.58
CA PRO A 123 -17.32 2.08 29.25
C PRO A 123 -18.07 2.35 27.94
N VAL A 124 -18.32 3.62 27.64
CA VAL A 124 -19.01 4.06 26.41
C VAL A 124 -18.16 3.77 25.17
N LEU A 125 -16.86 4.09 25.24
CA LEU A 125 -15.94 3.86 24.13
C LEU A 125 -15.72 2.36 23.90
N ARG A 126 -15.61 1.58 24.98
CA ARG A 126 -15.54 0.12 24.90
C ARG A 126 -16.77 -0.46 24.20
N GLN A 127 -17.97 0.02 24.52
CA GLN A 127 -19.20 -0.42 23.86
C GLN A 127 -19.22 -0.05 22.38
N ALA A 128 -18.80 1.17 22.03
CA ALA A 128 -18.68 1.60 20.64
C ALA A 128 -17.67 0.74 19.87
N LEU A 129 -16.54 0.38 20.49
CA LEU A 129 -15.53 -0.50 19.91
C LEU A 129 -16.10 -1.90 19.66
N CYS A 130 -16.76 -2.52 20.65
CA CYS A 130 -17.42 -3.82 20.50
C CYS A 130 -18.40 -3.81 19.31
N GLN A 131 -19.23 -2.77 19.21
CA GLN A 131 -20.20 -2.63 18.13
C GLN A 131 -19.49 -2.53 16.78
N ARG A 132 -18.41 -1.75 16.69
CA ARG A 132 -17.63 -1.57 15.46
C ARG A 132 -16.95 -2.86 15.00
N VAL A 133 -16.33 -3.59 15.92
CA VAL A 133 -15.70 -4.88 15.65
C VAL A 133 -16.75 -5.88 15.15
N ARG A 134 -17.91 -5.93 15.81
CA ARG A 134 -19.04 -6.77 15.39
C ARG A 134 -19.44 -6.47 13.95
N GLU A 135 -19.65 -5.22 13.58
CA GLU A 135 -20.02 -4.83 12.22
C GLU A 135 -18.98 -5.25 11.18
N GLU A 136 -17.68 -5.04 11.48
CA GLU A 136 -16.60 -5.41 10.56
C GLU A 136 -16.44 -6.93 10.44
N LEU A 137 -16.62 -7.70 11.52
CA LEU A 137 -16.66 -9.16 11.48
C LEU A 137 -17.77 -9.65 10.55
N HIS A 138 -19.02 -9.21 10.75
CA HIS A 138 -20.15 -9.63 9.92
C HIS A 138 -19.96 -9.25 8.44
N LYS A 139 -19.42 -8.06 8.17
CA LYS A 139 -19.17 -7.58 6.81
C LYS A 139 -18.12 -8.42 6.07
N ARG A 140 -17.10 -8.90 6.78
CA ARG A 140 -16.01 -9.69 6.20
C ARG A 140 -16.37 -11.17 6.12
N GLN A 141 -17.14 -11.70 7.09
CA GLN A 141 -17.68 -13.06 7.05
C GLN A 141 -18.66 -13.27 5.87
N ALA A 142 -19.41 -12.23 5.47
CA ALA A 142 -20.33 -12.31 4.34
C ALA A 142 -19.65 -12.27 2.96
N ARG A 143 -18.34 -11.99 2.88
CA ARG A 143 -17.59 -11.89 1.62
C ARG A 143 -16.61 -13.06 1.51
N PRO A 144 -16.98 -14.16 0.84
CA PRO A 144 -16.11 -15.32 0.65
C PRO A 144 -14.91 -15.02 -0.24
#